data_AF-V9E4G9-F1
#
_entry.id   AF-V9E4G9-F1
#
_cell.length_a   1.000
_cell.length_b   1.000
_cell.length_c   1.000
_cell.angle_alpha   90.00
_cell.angle_beta   90.00
_cell.angle_gamma   90.00
#
_symmetry.space_group_name_H-M   'P 1'
#
loop_
_entity.id
_entity.type
_entity.pdbx_description
1 polymer ?
#
loop_
_entity_poly.entity_id
_entity_poly.type
_entity_poly.pdbx_seq_one_letter_code
_entity_poly.pdbx_strand_id
1 'polypeptide(L)'
;MEKVTKTERIQNRKRIGLIYDVCLHLARQDIPFRGNNEKEHSLNKGNFLEMLQFMMDRIPEFSKQMGSAAANAKYTSPSIQKELIRCAADL
;
A
#
# COMPACT_ATOMS: atom_id res chain seq x y z
N MET A 1 0.26 -3.79 -26.44
CA MET A 1 0.02 -3.88 -24.98
C MET A 1 -0.71 -5.17 -24.71
N GLU A 2 -0.13 -6.06 -23.91
CA GLU A 2 -0.75 -7.32 -23.52
C GLU A 2 -2.01 -7.01 -22.68
N LYS A 3 -3.13 -7.67 -22.99
CA LYS A 3 -4.40 -7.41 -22.30
C LYS A 3 -4.30 -7.95 -20.87
N VAL A 4 -4.37 -7.05 -19.87
CA VAL A 4 -4.47 -7.44 -18.46
C VAL A 4 -5.68 -8.36 -18.28
N THR A 5 -5.44 -9.55 -17.74
CA THR A 5 -6.44 -10.60 -17.54
C THR A 5 -7.47 -10.18 -16.49
N LYS A 6 -8.68 -10.77 -16.53
CA LYS A 6 -9.72 -10.51 -15.52
C LYS A 6 -9.23 -10.81 -14.10
N THR A 7 -8.43 -11.86 -13.94
CA THR A 7 -7.85 -12.29 -12.66
C THR A 7 -6.89 -11.24 -12.09
N GLU A 8 -5.98 -10.72 -12.92
CA GLU A 8 -5.05 -9.67 -12.51
C GLU A 8 -5.77 -8.39 -12.07
N ARG A 9 -6.87 -8.02 -12.76
CA ARG A 9 -7.69 -6.87 -12.34
C ARG A 9 -8.34 -7.08 -10.97
N ILE A 10 -8.85 -8.28 -10.69
CA ILE A 10 -9.43 -8.63 -9.39
C ILE A 10 -8.36 -8.58 -8.30
N GLN A 11 -7.18 -9.13 -8.56
CA GLN A 11 -6.07 -9.10 -7.62
C GLN A 11 -5.59 -7.65 -7.37
N ASN A 12 -5.48 -6.83 -8.40
CA ASN A 12 -5.12 -5.43 -8.25
C ASN A 12 -6.13 -4.66 -7.39
N ARG A 13 -7.43 -4.86 -7.60
CA ARG A 13 -8.48 -4.24 -6.78
C ARG A 13 -8.41 -4.64 -5.32
N LYS A 14 -8.21 -5.93 -5.04
CA LYS A 14 -8.03 -6.43 -3.67
C LYS A 14 -6.83 -5.76 -3.00
N ARG A 15 -5.71 -5.61 -3.72
CA ARG A 15 -4.49 -4.96 -3.21
C ARG A 15 -4.72 -3.47 -2.94
N ILE A 16 -5.36 -2.76 -3.86
CA ILE A 16 -5.68 -1.34 -3.68
C ILE A 16 -6.62 -1.15 -2.48
N GLY A 17 -7.63 -2.02 -2.32
CA GLY A 17 -8.52 -1.98 -1.15
C GLY A 17 -7.75 -2.12 0.17
N LEU A 18 -6.85 -3.09 0.25
CA LEU A 18 -5.99 -3.29 1.43
C LEU A 18 -5.11 -2.07 1.74
N ILE A 19 -4.49 -1.48 0.71
CA ILE A 19 -3.68 -0.27 0.87
C ILE A 19 -4.56 0.92 1.31
N TYR A 20 -5.73 1.05 0.71
CA TYR A 20 -6.70 2.09 1.04
C TYR A 20 -7.14 1.99 2.51
N ASP A 21 -7.38 0.77 3.02
CA ASP A 21 -7.73 0.56 4.43
C ASP A 21 -6.62 1.04 5.38
N VAL A 22 -5.34 0.82 5.04
CA VAL A 22 -4.21 1.37 5.79
C VAL A 22 -4.22 2.89 5.75
N CYS A 23 -4.40 3.48 4.57
CA CYS A 23 -4.47 4.93 4.43
C CYS A 23 -5.59 5.52 5.30
N LEU A 24 -6.78 4.93 5.23
CA LEU A 24 -7.93 5.39 5.99
C LEU A 24 -7.72 5.23 7.50
N HIS A 25 -7.09 4.14 7.94
CA HIS A 25 -6.75 3.92 9.34
C HIS A 25 -5.80 5.01 9.87
N LEU A 26 -4.70 5.28 9.16
CA LEU A 26 -3.74 6.32 9.56
C LEU A 26 -4.37 7.71 9.55
N ALA A 27 -5.15 8.04 8.51
CA ALA A 27 -5.85 9.33 8.41
C ALA A 27 -6.84 9.55 9.56
N ARG A 28 -7.65 8.55 9.89
CA ARG A 28 -8.65 8.64 10.97
C ARG A 28 -8.04 8.84 12.36
N GLN A 29 -6.79 8.44 12.55
CA GLN A 29 -6.06 8.57 13.81
C GLN A 29 -5.13 9.79 13.83
N ASP A 30 -5.15 10.61 12.77
CA ASP A 30 -4.22 11.72 12.58
C ASP A 30 -2.74 11.30 12.66
N ILE A 31 -2.43 10.07 12.20
CA ILE A 31 -1.09 9.53 12.21
C ILE A 31 -0.38 9.92 10.90
N PRO A 32 0.81 10.53 10.96
CA PRO A 32 1.60 10.83 9.77
C PRO A 32 1.93 9.54 9.00
N PHE A 33 1.71 9.54 7.70
CA PHE A 33 1.92 8.33 6.87
C PHE A 33 3.41 8.07 6.64
N ARG A 34 4.18 9.16 6.51
CA ARG A 34 5.56 9.18 6.04
C ARG A 34 6.54 9.32 7.20
N GLY A 35 7.70 8.69 7.03
CA GLY A 35 8.86 8.90 7.89
C GLY A 35 9.89 9.82 7.23
N ASN A 36 10.84 10.32 8.02
CA ASN A 36 11.94 11.12 7.50
C ASN A 36 12.91 10.31 6.61
N ASN A 37 13.01 9.00 6.85
CA ASN A 37 13.90 8.11 6.11
C ASN A 37 13.18 6.80 5.73
N GLU A 38 12.79 6.67 4.47
CA GLU A 38 12.13 5.47 3.95
C GLU A 38 13.08 4.53 3.19
N LYS A 39 14.40 4.73 3.33
CA LYS A 39 15.38 3.85 2.70
C LYS A 39 15.24 2.42 3.21
N GLU A 40 15.62 1.46 2.38
CA GLU A 40 15.48 0.03 2.66
C GLU A 40 16.12 -0.43 3.99
N HIS A 41 17.23 0.20 4.38
CA HIS A 41 17.97 -0.08 5.62
C HIS A 41 17.56 0.83 6.80
N SER A 42 16.50 1.62 6.66
CA SER A 42 15.96 2.38 7.80
C SER A 42 15.28 1.43 8.79
N LEU A 43 15.51 1.66 10.08
CA LEU A 43 14.81 0.96 11.16
C LEU A 43 13.33 1.38 11.29
N ASN A 44 12.98 2.55 10.75
CA ASN A 44 11.63 3.04 10.71
C ASN A 44 11.42 3.80 9.38
N LYS A 45 10.66 3.20 8.48
CA LYS A 45 10.36 3.69 7.13
C LYS A 45 9.08 4.54 7.08
N GLY A 46 8.57 4.96 8.23
CA GLY A 46 7.29 5.66 8.35
C GLY A 46 6.11 4.71 8.53
N ASN A 47 5.05 5.23 9.15
CA ASN A 47 3.94 4.42 9.62
C ASN A 47 3.24 3.64 8.51
N PHE A 48 3.17 4.17 7.29
CA PHE A 48 2.55 3.47 6.16
C PHE A 48 3.33 2.22 5.76
N LEU A 49 4.64 2.33 5.55
CA LEU A 49 5.46 1.20 5.12
C LEU A 49 5.61 0.16 6.25
N GLU A 50 5.78 0.63 7.48
CA GLU A 50 5.85 -0.25 8.66
C GLU A 50 4.52 -0.98 8.90
N MET A 51 3.37 -0.34 8.73
CA MET A 51 2.06 -0.99 8.85
C MET A 51 1.83 -2.04 7.77
N LEU A 52 2.21 -1.75 6.51
CA LEU A 52 2.15 -2.74 5.44
C LEU A 52 3.05 -3.95 5.73
N GLN A 53 4.27 -3.72 6.22
CA GLN A 53 5.19 -4.79 6.59
C GLN A 53 4.63 -5.62 7.75
N PHE A 54 4.15 -4.95 8.80
CA PHE A 54 3.52 -5.60 9.94
C PHE A 54 2.35 -6.51 9.52
N MET A 55 1.49 -6.06 8.60
CA MET A 55 0.39 -6.89 8.10
C MET A 55 0.89 -8.04 7.21
N MET A 56 1.91 -7.84 6.38
CA MET A 56 2.53 -8.92 5.59
C MET A 56 3.13 -10.00 6.50
N ASP A 57 3.73 -9.62 7.62
CA ASP A 57 4.36 -10.56 8.55
C ASP A 57 3.32 -11.37 9.36
N ARG A 58 2.12 -10.83 9.54
CA ARG A 58 1.09 -11.42 10.41
C ARG A 58 -0.05 -12.10 9.66
N ILE A 59 -0.29 -11.72 8.41
CA ILE A 59 -1.44 -12.18 7.61
C ILE A 59 -0.91 -12.78 6.30
N PRO A 60 -0.77 -14.11 6.21
CA PRO A 60 -0.24 -14.78 5.01
C PRO A 60 -0.98 -14.43 3.72
N GLU A 61 -2.30 -14.24 3.79
CA GLU A 61 -3.11 -13.83 2.65
C GLU A 61 -2.74 -12.43 2.16
N PHE A 62 -2.43 -11.52 3.08
CA PHE A 62 -1.97 -10.17 2.77
C PHE A 62 -0.61 -10.21 2.08
N SER A 63 0.33 -10.99 2.63
CA SER A 63 1.64 -11.20 2.03
C SER A 63 1.55 -11.77 0.60
N LYS A 64 0.73 -12.81 0.40
CA LYS A 64 0.44 -13.36 -0.93
C LYS A 64 -0.14 -12.31 -1.89
N GLN A 65 -1.03 -11.47 -1.39
CA GLN A 65 -1.66 -10.42 -2.21
C GLN A 65 -0.66 -9.32 -2.60
N MET A 66 0.25 -8.95 -1.71
CA MET A 66 1.30 -7.97 -1.98
C MET A 66 2.42 -8.54 -2.87
N GLY A 67 2.84 -9.79 -2.65
CA GLY A 67 3.90 -10.47 -3.41
C GLY A 67 3.52 -10.86 -4.84
N SER A 68 2.23 -11.03 -5.13
CA SER A 68 1.70 -11.22 -6.49
C SER A 68 1.65 -9.93 -7.33
N ALA A 69 2.30 -8.86 -6.88
CA ALA A 69 2.35 -7.61 -7.61
C ALA A 69 3.26 -7.74 -8.83
N ALA A 70 2.84 -7.14 -9.95
CA ALA A 70 3.72 -6.99 -11.10
C ALA A 70 4.95 -6.17 -10.68
N ALA A 71 6.12 -6.46 -11.26
CA ALA A 71 7.39 -5.80 -10.88
C ALA A 71 7.36 -4.26 -11.03
N ASN A 72 6.45 -3.74 -11.84
CA ASN A 72 6.22 -2.30 -12.04
C ASN A 72 5.14 -1.70 -11.11
N ALA A 73 4.67 -2.43 -10.11
CA ALA A 73 3.71 -1.96 -9.13
C ALA A 73 4.26 -0.78 -8.32
N LYS A 74 3.64 0.38 -8.45
CA LYS A 74 4.08 1.64 -7.81
C LYS A 74 3.28 2.03 -6.57
N TYR A 75 2.58 1.10 -5.92
CA TYR A 75 1.66 1.46 -4.82
C TYR A 75 2.36 2.12 -3.62
N THR A 76 3.61 1.76 -3.36
CA THR A 76 4.44 2.35 -2.31
C THR A 76 5.15 3.63 -2.76
N SER A 77 5.05 4.02 -4.04
CA SER A 77 5.73 5.21 -4.55
C SER A 77 5.19 6.51 -3.92
N PRO A 78 6.01 7.56 -3.81
CA PRO A 78 5.59 8.89 -3.37
C PRO A 78 4.34 9.44 -4.04
N SER A 79 4.25 9.34 -5.37
CA SER A 79 3.13 9.90 -6.14
C SER A 79 1.82 9.14 -5.91
N ILE A 80 1.86 7.81 -5.98
CA ILE A 80 0.64 6.98 -5.82
C ILE A 80 0.09 7.09 -4.41
N GLN A 81 0.94 7.11 -3.37
CA GLN A 81 0.43 7.31 -2.01
C GLN A 81 -0.22 8.69 -1.84
N LYS A 82 0.29 9.75 -2.47
CA LYS A 82 -0.37 11.07 -2.45
C LYS A 82 -1.73 11.04 -3.13
N GLU A 83 -1.86 10.33 -4.25
CA GLU A 83 -3.14 10.14 -4.92
C GLU A 83 -4.13 9.36 -4.05
N LEU A 84 -3.69 8.27 -3.42
CA LEU A 84 -4.52 7.49 -2.51
C LEU A 84 -4.99 8.32 -1.31
N ILE A 85 -4.13 9.17 -0.74
CA ILE A 85 -4.47 10.10 0.34
C ILE A 85 -5.53 11.09 -0.14
N ARG A 86 -5.37 11.68 -1.33
CA ARG A 86 -6.37 12.61 -1.89
C ARG A 86 -7.72 11.92 -2.06
N CYS A 87 -7.74 10.73 -2.66
CA CYS A 87 -8.95 9.95 -2.81
C CYS A 87 -9.62 9.61 -1.47
N ALA A 88 -8.84 9.36 -0.42
CA ALA A 88 -9.37 9.09 0.92
C ALA A 88 -9.91 10.36 1.61
N ALA A 89 -9.40 11.55 1.26
CA ALA A 89 -9.86 12.83 1.78
C ALA A 89 -11.12 13.37 1.05
N ASP A 90 -11.31 12.99 -0.21
CA ASP A 90 -12.45 13.39 -1.05
C ASP A 90 -13.72 12.53 -0.81
N LEU A 91 -13.71 11.64 0.18
CA LEU A 91 -14.81 10.75 0.58
C LEU A 91 -15.52 11.23 1.85
#